data_AF-A0A2D4G1M1-F1
#
_entry.id   AF-A0A2D4G1M1-F1
#
_cell.length_a   1.000
_cell.length_b   1.000
_cell.length_c   1.000
_cell.angle_alpha   90.00
_cell.angle_beta   90.00
_cell.angle_gamma   90.00
#
_symmetry.space_group_name_H-M   'P 1'
#
loop_
_entity.id
_entity.type
_entity.pdbx_description
1 polymer ?
#
loop_
_entity_poly.entity_id
_entity_poly.type
_entity_poly.pdbx_seq_one_letter_code
_entity_poly.pdbx_strand_id
1 'polypeptide(L)'
;WDRTGVPGGSEISYFFLEPFRSELCATYRSCLACLADQGCGWCPLSSTCHRRLAYQDDVGGCGPGTVRLILVPGNCILCEDYRDCHTCSKDPFCEWQVNSSKKGDFLCSRRG
;
A
#
# COMPACT_ATOMS: atom_id res chain seq x y z
N TRP A 1 -22.49 -2.74 -7.88
CA TRP A 1 -21.38 -3.56 -8.39
C TRP A 1 -21.36 -4.76 -7.47
N ASP A 2 -22.04 -5.83 -7.85
CA ASP A 2 -22.13 -7.04 -7.03
C ASP A 2 -22.23 -8.21 -8.00
N ARG A 3 -21.16 -8.99 -8.11
CA ARG A 3 -20.97 -9.96 -9.20
C ARG A 3 -20.48 -11.33 -8.72
N THR A 4 -20.75 -11.69 -7.46
CA THR A 4 -20.43 -13.01 -6.91
C THR A 4 -21.64 -13.96 -6.81
N GLY A 5 -22.80 -13.59 -7.37
CA GLY A 5 -23.99 -14.44 -7.36
C GLY A 5 -23.88 -15.66 -8.27
N VAL A 6 -23.55 -16.82 -7.70
CA VAL A 6 -23.67 -18.14 -8.35
C VAL A 6 -25.13 -18.62 -8.29
N PRO A 7 -25.73 -19.18 -9.36
CA PRO A 7 -27.09 -19.71 -9.29
C PRO A 7 -27.06 -21.02 -8.49
N GLY A 8 -27.51 -20.97 -7.23
CA GLY A 8 -27.46 -22.11 -6.31
C GLY A 8 -26.88 -21.81 -4.92
N GLY A 9 -27.18 -20.63 -4.36
CA GLY A 9 -27.27 -20.40 -2.91
C GLY A 9 -26.13 -20.95 -2.04
N SER A 10 -24.91 -20.47 -2.23
CA SER A 10 -23.96 -20.33 -1.13
C SER A 10 -23.09 -19.11 -1.39
N GLU A 11 -23.13 -18.17 -0.45
CA GLU A 11 -22.20 -17.04 -0.43
C GLU A 11 -20.79 -17.61 -0.25
N ILE A 12 -19.89 -17.34 -1.20
CA ILE A 12 -18.48 -17.71 -1.05
C ILE A 12 -17.87 -16.70 -0.08
N SER A 13 -17.70 -17.10 1.19
CA SER A 13 -17.01 -16.25 2.16
C SER A 13 -15.54 -16.10 1.79
N TYR A 14 -14.96 -14.91 2.04
CA TYR A 14 -13.54 -14.64 1.82
C TYR A 14 -12.60 -15.66 2.50
N PHE A 15 -13.04 -16.28 3.60
CA PHE A 15 -12.32 -17.35 4.29
C PHE A 15 -12.01 -18.60 3.44
N PHE A 16 -12.78 -18.84 2.38
CA PHE A 16 -12.58 -19.97 1.47
C PHE A 16 -11.79 -19.62 0.22
N LEU A 17 -11.53 -18.32 -0.01
CA LEU A 17 -10.72 -17.89 -1.13
C LEU A 17 -9.25 -18.07 -0.78
N GLU A 18 -8.50 -18.68 -1.69
CA GLU A 18 -7.05 -18.65 -1.59
C GLU A 18 -6.57 -17.20 -1.71
N PRO A 19 -5.58 -16.79 -0.90
CA PRO A 19 -5.05 -15.44 -0.95
C PRO A 19 -4.48 -15.14 -2.35
N PHE A 20 -4.84 -13.98 -2.90
CA PHE A 20 -4.32 -13.55 -4.19
C PHE A 20 -2.79 -13.42 -4.14
N ARG A 21 -2.13 -14.02 -5.14
CA ARG A 21 -0.67 -14.00 -5.33
C ARG A 21 -0.33 -13.74 -6.78
N SER A 22 0.28 -12.60 -7.06
CA SER A 22 0.85 -12.24 -8.35
C SER A 22 2.37 -12.32 -8.29
N GLU A 23 2.98 -12.70 -9.41
CA GLU A 23 4.43 -12.65 -9.57
C GLU A 23 4.91 -11.22 -9.94
N LEU A 24 4.00 -10.28 -10.17
CA LEU A 24 4.29 -8.94 -10.69
C LEU A 24 4.19 -7.83 -9.63
N CYS A 25 4.74 -8.05 -8.43
CA CYS A 25 4.71 -7.07 -7.33
C CYS A 25 5.19 -5.67 -7.73
N ALA A 26 6.21 -5.56 -8.58
CA ALA A 26 6.79 -4.29 -9.02
C ALA A 26 5.81 -3.38 -9.80
N THR A 27 4.65 -3.90 -10.23
CA THR A 27 3.61 -3.09 -10.90
C THR A 27 2.83 -2.21 -9.92
N TYR A 28 2.80 -2.57 -8.63
CA TYR A 28 2.09 -1.80 -7.61
C TYR A 28 2.89 -0.57 -7.20
N ARG A 29 2.30 0.61 -7.39
CA ARG A 29 2.88 1.91 -7.02
C ARG A 29 2.40 2.47 -5.69
N SER A 30 1.56 1.71 -4.97
CA SER A 30 0.99 2.10 -3.69
C SER A 30 1.15 0.98 -2.69
N CYS A 31 1.45 1.32 -1.43
CA CYS A 31 1.60 0.37 -0.34
C CYS A 31 0.34 -0.49 -0.15
N LEU A 32 -0.85 0.13 -0.14
CA LEU A 32 -2.11 -0.60 0.01
C LEU A 32 -2.40 -1.53 -1.18
N ALA A 33 -2.07 -1.10 -2.40
CA ALA A 33 -2.21 -1.93 -3.58
C ALA A 33 -1.24 -3.13 -3.56
N CYS A 34 0.01 -2.90 -3.11
CA CYS A 34 1.01 -3.95 -2.93
C CYS A 34 0.55 -5.00 -1.92
N LEU A 35 -0.06 -4.58 -0.82
CA LEU A 35 -0.50 -5.48 0.26
C LEU A 35 -1.83 -6.18 0.00
N ALA A 36 -2.54 -5.80 -1.07
CA ALA A 36 -3.67 -6.60 -1.57
C ALA A 36 -3.20 -7.95 -2.11
N ASP A 37 -1.91 -8.06 -2.47
CA ASP A 37 -1.25 -9.28 -2.85
C ASP A 37 -0.49 -9.91 -1.68
N GLN A 38 -0.88 -11.13 -1.31
CA GLN A 38 -0.28 -11.83 -0.17
C GLN A 38 1.18 -12.25 -0.44
N GLY A 39 1.56 -12.37 -1.71
CA GLY A 39 2.92 -12.65 -2.15
C GLY A 39 3.85 -11.44 -2.13
N CYS A 40 3.33 -10.23 -1.92
CA CYS A 40 4.09 -8.99 -2.03
C CYS A 40 4.22 -8.22 -0.70
N GLY A 41 5.31 -7.48 -0.54
CA GLY A 41 5.59 -6.61 0.60
C GLY A 41 6.09 -5.24 0.14
N TRP A 42 5.78 -4.21 0.92
CA TRP A 42 6.12 -2.83 0.57
C TRP A 42 7.41 -2.37 1.23
N CYS A 43 8.29 -1.72 0.46
CA CYS A 43 9.49 -1.07 0.96
C CYS A 43 9.27 0.43 1.15
N PRO A 44 9.30 0.96 2.39
CA PRO A 44 9.10 2.39 2.64
C PRO A 44 10.29 3.26 2.24
N LEU A 45 11.51 2.71 2.14
CA LEU A 45 12.69 3.49 1.78
C LEU A 45 12.75 3.88 0.30
N SER A 46 12.42 2.94 -0.58
CA SER A 46 12.43 3.15 -2.03
C SER A 46 11.04 3.39 -2.60
N SER A 47 9.99 3.32 -1.77
CA SER A 47 8.58 3.40 -2.19
C SER A 47 8.25 2.41 -3.31
N THR A 48 8.74 1.18 -3.17
CA THR A 48 8.57 0.10 -4.17
C THR A 48 8.00 -1.16 -3.54
N CYS A 49 7.24 -1.90 -4.35
CA CYS A 49 6.68 -3.19 -3.96
C CYS A 49 7.59 -4.33 -4.41
N HIS A 50 7.91 -5.25 -3.49
CA HIS A 50 8.80 -6.39 -3.71
C HIS A 50 8.07 -7.69 -3.41
N ARG A 51 8.55 -8.80 -3.99
CA ARG A 51 8.07 -10.13 -3.61
C ARG A 51 8.52 -10.47 -2.20
N ARG A 52 7.66 -11.15 -1.45
CA ARG A 52 8.02 -11.83 -0.21
C ARG A 52 8.79 -13.09 -0.60
N LEU A 53 10.09 -12.95 -0.84
CA LEU A 53 10.93 -14.11 -1.13
C LEU A 53 11.01 -14.99 0.12
N ALA A 54 10.73 -16.29 -0.04
CA ALA A 54 10.88 -17.29 1.00
C ALA A 54 12.36 -17.63 1.31
N TYR A 55 13.31 -17.09 0.54
CA TYR A 55 14.73 -17.43 0.61
C TYR A 55 15.59 -16.17 0.73
N GLN A 56 16.52 -16.21 1.69
CA GLN A 56 17.33 -15.10 2.18
C GLN A 56 18.40 -14.58 1.21
N ASP A 57 18.49 -15.10 -0.02
CA ASP A 57 19.71 -14.99 -0.84
C ASP A 57 19.55 -14.23 -2.17
N ASP A 58 18.35 -13.74 -2.49
CA ASP A 58 18.18 -12.85 -3.63
C ASP A 58 18.07 -11.41 -3.13
N VAL A 59 18.96 -10.55 -3.62
CA VAL A 59 19.14 -9.15 -3.23
C VAL A 59 17.99 -8.29 -3.79
N GLY A 60 16.75 -8.70 -3.49
CA GLY A 60 15.53 -7.94 -3.71
C GLY A 60 15.03 -7.28 -2.42
N GLY A 61 15.94 -7.07 -1.46
CA GLY A 61 15.67 -6.50 -0.16
C GLY A 61 15.42 -5.00 -0.27
N CYS A 62 14.45 -4.52 0.49
CA CYS A 62 14.21 -3.11 0.74
C CYS A 62 15.49 -2.45 1.28
N GLY A 63 16.38 -1.98 0.41
CA GLY A 63 17.67 -1.43 0.80
C GLY A 63 18.61 -2.40 1.57
N PRO A 64 19.66 -1.87 2.23
CA PRO A 64 20.72 -2.67 2.83
C PRO A 64 20.24 -3.42 4.08
N GLY A 65 19.91 -4.70 3.93
CA GLY A 65 19.93 -5.80 4.93
C GLY A 65 19.15 -5.66 6.25
N THR A 66 18.69 -4.47 6.61
CA THR A 66 18.14 -4.12 7.93
C THR A 66 16.69 -3.65 7.85
N VAL A 67 16.22 -3.29 6.66
CA VAL A 67 14.88 -2.72 6.51
C VAL A 67 13.90 -3.80 6.12
N ARG A 68 12.90 -3.98 6.98
CA ARG A 68 11.86 -4.99 6.81
C ARG A 68 10.78 -4.47 5.86
N LEU A 69 10.28 -5.36 5.02
CA LEU A 69 9.09 -5.08 4.22
C LEU A 69 7.88 -4.91 5.14
N ILE A 70 7.06 -3.91 4.83
CA ILE A 70 5.74 -3.78 5.41
C ILE A 70 4.87 -4.88 4.81
N LEU A 71 4.19 -5.64 5.68
CA LEU A 71 3.35 -6.79 5.31
C LEU A 71 1.87 -6.61 5.72
N VAL A 72 1.59 -5.56 6.51
CA VAL A 72 0.30 -5.29 7.14
C VAL A 72 -0.17 -3.90 6.71
N PRO A 73 -1.41 -3.75 6.21
CA PRO A 73 -1.92 -2.47 5.70
C PRO A 73 -1.84 -1.31 6.69
N GLY A 74 -2.03 -1.59 7.99
CA GLY A 74 -1.96 -0.57 9.05
C GLY A 74 -0.57 0.04 9.28
N ASN A 75 0.49 -0.52 8.67
CA ASN A 75 1.85 0.03 8.74
C ASN A 75 2.22 0.83 7.47
N CYS A 76 1.30 0.96 6.51
CA CYS A 76 1.51 1.85 5.37
C CYS A 76 1.44 3.31 5.85
N ILE A 77 2.42 4.12 5.44
CA ILE A 77 2.36 5.57 5.62
C ILE A 77 1.31 6.11 4.66
N LEU A 78 0.31 6.81 5.20
CA LEU A 78 -0.72 7.51 4.45
C LEU A 78 -0.34 8.97 4.28
N CYS A 79 -0.91 9.63 3.26
CA CYS A 79 -0.71 11.07 3.08
C CYS A 79 -1.12 11.84 4.35
N GLU A 80 -2.18 11.40 5.02
CA GLU A 80 -2.71 11.99 6.26
C GLU A 80 -1.72 11.93 7.44
N ASP A 81 -0.71 11.06 7.37
CA ASP A 81 0.35 10.97 8.38
C ASP A 81 1.39 12.09 8.22
N TYR A 82 1.50 12.70 7.03
CA TYR A 82 2.42 13.81 6.80
C TYR A 82 1.90 15.10 7.43
N ARG A 83 2.62 15.56 8.47
CA ARG A 83 2.35 16.83 9.17
C ARG A 83 3.07 18.03 8.57
N ASP A 84 4.01 17.78 7.66
CA ASP A 84 4.84 18.81 7.03
C ASP A 84 4.52 18.94 5.54
N CYS A 85 4.33 20.19 5.09
CA CYS A 85 4.12 20.51 3.68
C CYS A 85 5.24 19.96 2.80
N HIS A 86 6.50 20.10 3.23
CA HIS A 86 7.66 19.66 2.46
C HIS A 86 7.76 18.13 2.31
N THR A 87 7.27 17.36 3.28
CA THR A 87 7.24 15.90 3.21
C THR A 87 6.05 15.44 2.37
N CYS A 88 4.89 16.08 2.54
CA CYS A 88 3.70 15.83 1.74
C CYS A 88 3.95 16.08 0.25
N SER A 89 4.54 17.23 -0.12
CA SER A 89 4.77 17.63 -1.51
C SER A 89 5.87 16.85 -2.22
N LYS A 90 6.67 16.06 -1.49
CA LYS A 90 7.67 15.16 -2.06
C LYS A 90 7.04 13.90 -2.64
N ASP A 91 5.90 13.47 -2.09
CA ASP A 91 5.19 12.30 -2.57
C ASP A 91 4.33 12.68 -3.78
N PRO A 92 4.53 12.06 -4.96
CA PRO A 92 3.77 12.40 -6.16
C PRO A 92 2.26 12.09 -6.04
N PHE A 93 1.87 11.24 -5.10
CA PHE A 93 0.47 10.83 -4.88
C PHE A 93 -0.22 11.63 -3.77
N CYS A 94 0.50 12.50 -3.06
CA CYS A 94 -0.06 13.33 -2.00
C CYS A 94 -0.14 14.80 -2.41
N GLU A 95 -1.06 15.53 -1.78
CA GLU A 95 -1.24 16.96 -1.97
C GLU A 95 -1.52 17.66 -0.65
N TRP A 96 -0.86 18.80 -0.49
CA TRP A 96 -1.05 19.67 0.66
C TRP A 96 -2.28 20.55 0.44
N GLN A 97 -3.32 20.31 1.21
CA GLN A 97 -4.55 21.08 1.17
C GLN A 97 -4.51 22.18 2.23
N VAL A 98 -4.79 23.41 1.77
CA VAL A 98 -4.95 24.57 2.64
C VAL A 98 -6.44 24.85 2.73
N ASN A 99 -7.07 24.49 3.85
CA ASN A 99 -8.49 24.78 4.02
C ASN A 99 -8.67 26.26 4.39
N SER A 100 -9.32 27.02 3.53
CA SER A 100 -9.64 28.44 3.78
C SER A 100 -10.81 28.64 4.76
N SER A 101 -11.58 27.59 5.04
CA SER A 101 -12.79 27.65 5.89
C SER A 101 -12.47 27.68 7.39
N LYS A 102 -11.28 27.21 7.79
CA LYS A 102 -10.78 27.25 9.16
C LYS A 102 -9.32 27.66 9.13
N LYS A 103 -9.01 28.82 9.71
CA LYS A 103 -7.66 29.36 9.77
C LYS A 103 -6.74 28.39 10.52
N GLY A 104 -5.84 27.73 9.80
CA GLY A 104 -4.83 26.82 10.37
C GLY A 104 -5.05 25.33 10.07
N ASP A 105 -6.12 24.97 9.36
CA ASP A 105 -6.34 23.57 8.94
C ASP A 105 -5.53 23.28 7.67
N PHE A 106 -4.29 22.88 7.87
CA PHE A 106 -3.44 22.34 6.83
C PHE A 106 -3.38 20.82 6.97
N LEU A 107 -3.70 20.11 5.88
CA LEU A 107 -3.71 18.65 5.88
C LEU A 107 -3.11 18.14 4.58
N CYS A 108 -2.39 17.04 4.68
CA CYS A 108 -1.94 16.30 3.52
C CYS A 108 -2.95 15.21 3.22
N SER A 109 -3.44 15.15 1.98
CA SER A 109 -4.38 14.12 1.53
C SER A 109 -3.92 13.53 0.21
N ARG A 110 -4.48 12.37 -0.16
CA ARG A 110 -4.19 11.79 -1.47
C ARG A 110 -4.72 12.70 -2.58
N ARG A 111 -3.94 12.84 -3.66
CA ARG A 111 -4.40 13.51 -4.89
C ARG A 111 -5.59 12.76 -5.49
N GLY A 112 -6.64 13.51 -5.81
CA GLY A 112 -7.84 13.03 -6.48
C GLY A 112 -7.64 12.83 -7.97
#